data_AF-A0A8H3NJT4-F1
#
_entry.id   AF-A0A8H3NJT4-F1
#
_cell.length_a   1.000
_cell.length_b   1.000
_cell.length_c   1.000
_cell.angle_alpha   90.00
_cell.angle_beta   90.00
_cell.angle_gamma   90.00
#
_symmetry.space_group_name_H-M   'P 1'
#
loop_
_entity.id
_entity.type
_entity.pdbx_description
1 polymer ?
#
loop_
_entity_poly.entity_id
_entity_poly.type
_entity_poly.pdbx_seq_one_letter_code
_entity_poly.pdbx_strand_id
1 'polypeptide(L)'
;MSLSTTFLQTEMAFSKTVMSHEQRPLPSTSSSSSSPAHHDPEQCHLHHLSHGPNPLKGIPQFKSINEHRRHILIHMAAVFRNWARVGFIEGISGHISVRDPEYPEYMWMNPIGKHFGLMIASDMLCINIANGAIVGGNKTRPANSPGFFIHSEIHKARPDVHAICHAHTVAGRAWAAFGKPLDMITQDVCTLYGALVASNEYGGIVTAEQEGQQIAAMLGSKGKAAILLNHGLITVGSTVDEASFLLGLVDRSCDIQLRVESACAGNPTLNKHIIPDSLARSNSAIAGERNWLYEEAQPDIEYEIAMAGEAIQAGLEDIQLAPPSSTSARTLV
;
A
#
# COMPACT_ATOMS: atom_id res chain seq x y z
N MET A 1 -17.15 -60.88 30.09
CA MET A 1 -16.36 -59.64 30.24
C MET A 1 -16.69 -58.76 29.05
N SER A 2 -17.63 -57.84 29.26
CA SER A 2 -18.04 -56.79 28.33
C SER A 2 -17.79 -55.50 29.06
N LEU A 3 -17.12 -54.54 28.45
CA LEU A 3 -17.26 -53.13 28.79
C LEU A 3 -16.88 -52.28 27.58
N SER A 4 -17.88 -51.52 27.15
CA SER A 4 -17.92 -50.53 26.09
C SER A 4 -17.29 -49.24 26.60
N THR A 5 -16.47 -48.57 25.78
CA THR A 5 -15.85 -47.28 26.11
C THR A 5 -16.76 -46.15 25.59
N THR A 6 -17.32 -45.39 26.53
CA THR A 6 -18.21 -44.24 26.29
C THR A 6 -17.39 -42.97 25.98
N PHE A 7 -17.80 -42.25 24.95
CA PHE A 7 -17.33 -40.90 24.62
C PHE A 7 -17.85 -39.88 25.65
N LEU A 8 -16.96 -39.01 26.16
CA LEU A 8 -17.32 -37.81 26.91
C LEU A 8 -17.20 -36.59 25.98
N GLN A 9 -18.34 -36.08 25.52
CA GLN A 9 -18.48 -34.70 25.06
C GLN A 9 -18.56 -33.80 26.28
N THR A 10 -17.75 -32.75 26.32
CA THR A 10 -17.92 -31.65 27.29
C THR A 10 -18.19 -30.39 26.48
N GLU A 11 -19.45 -29.96 26.46
CA GLU A 11 -19.85 -28.63 26.01
C GLU A 11 -19.39 -27.60 27.05
N MET A 12 -18.67 -26.55 26.63
CA MET A 12 -18.52 -25.33 27.43
C MET A 12 -19.46 -24.26 26.88
N ALA A 13 -20.44 -23.91 27.70
CA ALA A 13 -21.37 -22.82 27.48
C ALA A 13 -20.66 -21.46 27.60
N PHE A 14 -20.79 -20.62 26.58
CA PHE A 14 -20.40 -19.21 26.63
C PHE A 14 -21.45 -18.41 27.43
N SER A 15 -21.05 -17.87 28.59
CA SER A 15 -21.83 -16.90 29.35
C SER A 15 -21.77 -15.53 28.64
N LYS A 16 -22.93 -15.06 28.16
CA LYS A 16 -23.12 -13.65 27.74
C LYS A 16 -23.36 -12.81 28.99
N THR A 17 -22.36 -12.03 29.41
CA THR A 17 -22.58 -10.94 30.37
C THR A 17 -22.64 -9.62 29.61
N VAL A 18 -23.86 -9.08 29.51
CA VAL A 18 -24.14 -7.70 29.10
C VAL A 18 -23.93 -6.82 30.32
N MET A 19 -22.92 -5.94 30.29
CA MET A 19 -22.74 -4.90 31.30
C MET A 19 -23.54 -3.66 30.88
N SER A 20 -24.64 -3.40 31.58
CA SER A 20 -25.41 -2.17 31.51
C SER A 20 -24.73 -1.08 32.34
N HIS A 21 -24.32 0.02 31.71
CA HIS A 21 -23.85 1.22 32.41
C HIS A 21 -25.05 2.10 32.77
N GLU A 22 -25.34 2.23 34.06
CA GLU A 22 -26.26 3.24 34.61
C GLU A 22 -25.63 4.64 34.54
N GLN A 23 -26.34 5.58 33.93
CA GLN A 23 -26.00 7.01 33.91
C GLN A 23 -26.57 7.72 35.14
N ARG A 24 -25.72 8.44 35.89
CA ARG A 24 -26.15 9.48 36.86
C ARG A 24 -25.99 10.88 36.24
N PRO A 25 -26.94 11.81 36.44
CA PRO A 25 -26.86 13.15 35.88
C PRO A 25 -26.04 14.10 36.78
N LEU A 26 -25.24 14.98 36.16
CA LEU A 26 -24.53 16.08 36.80
C LEU A 26 -25.30 17.40 36.63
N PRO A 27 -25.19 18.35 37.58
CA PRO A 27 -25.99 19.57 37.58
C PRO A 27 -25.44 20.67 36.68
N SER A 28 -26.36 21.46 36.13
CA SER A 28 -26.16 22.59 35.22
C SER A 28 -25.73 23.86 35.94
N THR A 29 -24.67 24.53 35.46
CA THR A 29 -24.43 25.97 35.69
C THR A 29 -23.89 26.61 34.43
N SER A 30 -24.50 27.73 34.06
CA SER A 30 -24.28 28.50 32.84
C SER A 30 -23.18 29.57 32.95
N SER A 31 -22.55 29.82 31.79
CA SER A 31 -21.87 31.03 31.31
C SER A 31 -20.57 31.50 31.98
N SER A 32 -19.46 31.36 31.25
CA SER A 32 -18.79 32.53 30.67
C SER A 32 -17.99 32.13 29.43
N SER A 33 -18.14 32.95 28.41
CA SER A 33 -17.63 32.80 27.05
C SER A 33 -16.12 32.96 26.99
N SER A 34 -15.43 31.92 26.52
CA SER A 34 -14.24 32.10 25.67
C SER A 34 -14.31 31.03 24.59
N SER A 35 -14.68 31.44 23.38
CA SER A 35 -14.64 30.57 22.21
C SER A 35 -13.21 30.08 22.01
N PRO A 36 -12.94 28.76 22.02
CA PRO A 36 -11.77 28.27 21.32
C PRO A 36 -12.06 28.40 19.83
N ALA A 37 -11.14 28.99 19.09
CA ALA A 37 -11.23 29.17 17.65
C ALA A 37 -11.67 27.86 16.96
N HIS A 38 -12.72 27.95 16.14
CA HIS A 38 -12.99 26.96 15.12
C HIS A 38 -11.78 26.93 14.16
N HIS A 39 -11.03 25.83 14.15
CA HIS A 39 -10.07 25.48 13.11
C HIS A 39 -10.42 24.09 12.57
N ASP A 40 -10.96 24.11 11.35
CA ASP A 40 -11.60 23.05 10.57
C ASP A 40 -11.36 23.44 9.09
N PRO A 41 -11.09 22.56 8.09
CA PRO A 41 -10.83 21.11 8.09
C PRO A 41 -9.47 20.69 7.44
N GLU A 42 -8.73 21.61 6.79
CA GLU A 42 -7.53 21.39 5.94
C GLU A 42 -6.26 22.11 6.47
N GLN A 43 -6.27 22.56 7.72
CA GLN A 43 -5.29 23.48 8.30
C GLN A 43 -3.95 22.83 8.69
N CYS A 44 -3.53 21.83 7.91
CA CYS A 44 -2.15 21.42 7.74
C CYS A 44 -2.06 20.57 6.45
N HIS A 45 -2.19 21.09 5.22
CA HIS A 45 -1.80 20.30 4.03
C HIS A 45 -0.26 20.24 3.96
N LEU A 46 0.29 19.36 4.78
CA LEU A 46 1.21 19.66 5.89
C LEU A 46 1.73 21.09 6.08
N HIS A 47 0.86 21.95 6.58
CA HIS A 47 0.81 23.43 6.58
C HIS A 47 1.68 24.11 5.51
N HIS A 48 1.39 23.72 4.26
CA HIS A 48 2.03 24.06 2.98
C HIS A 48 3.29 23.25 2.64
N LEU A 49 3.31 21.96 2.98
CA LEU A 49 4.45 21.06 2.77
C LEU A 49 5.76 21.62 3.39
N SER A 50 5.59 21.96 4.67
CA SER A 50 6.56 22.02 5.77
C SER A 50 7.54 23.20 5.92
N HIS A 51 7.12 24.42 5.52
CA HIS A 51 7.58 25.74 6.01
C HIS A 51 8.99 26.25 5.61
N GLY A 52 9.07 27.45 5.04
CA GLY A 52 10.29 28.08 4.51
C GLY A 52 10.03 28.73 3.13
N PRO A 53 11.01 29.43 2.50
CA PRO A 53 10.79 30.10 1.21
C PRO A 53 10.59 29.14 0.02
N ASN A 54 10.95 27.86 0.18
CA ASN A 54 10.85 26.82 -0.84
C ASN A 54 10.10 25.60 -0.27
N PRO A 55 8.77 25.67 -0.13
CA PRO A 55 8.00 24.51 0.31
C PRO A 55 8.05 23.38 -0.71
N LEU A 56 7.77 22.15 -0.26
CA LEU A 56 7.55 21.05 -1.19
C LEU A 56 6.25 21.28 -1.98
N LYS A 57 6.03 20.51 -3.05
CA LYS A 57 5.01 20.86 -4.07
C LYS A 57 3.92 19.80 -4.23
N GLY A 58 4.09 18.64 -3.62
CA GLY A 58 3.24 17.49 -3.81
C GLY A 58 3.48 16.85 -5.17
N ILE A 59 2.45 16.14 -5.64
CA ILE A 59 2.47 15.46 -6.92
C ILE A 59 2.61 16.52 -8.04
N PRO A 60 3.63 16.42 -8.91
CA PRO A 60 3.88 17.44 -9.93
C PRO A 60 2.79 17.45 -11.01
N GLN A 61 2.63 18.62 -11.65
CA GLN A 61 1.86 18.77 -12.89
C GLN A 61 2.79 18.64 -14.10
N PHE A 62 2.33 17.93 -15.13
CA PHE A 62 3.13 17.65 -16.32
C PHE A 62 2.62 18.43 -17.52
N LYS A 63 3.54 18.97 -18.35
CA LYS A 63 3.16 19.76 -19.54
C LYS A 63 2.71 18.87 -20.69
N SER A 64 3.06 17.60 -20.65
CA SER A 64 2.66 16.61 -21.65
C SER A 64 2.54 15.22 -21.03
N ILE A 65 1.80 14.36 -21.73
CA ILE A 65 1.72 12.92 -21.44
C ILE A 65 3.11 12.26 -21.44
N ASN A 66 4.00 12.67 -22.35
CA ASN A 66 5.36 12.13 -22.42
C ASN A 66 6.20 12.51 -21.18
N GLU A 67 6.09 13.74 -20.69
CA GLU A 67 6.74 14.16 -19.44
C GLU A 67 6.21 13.36 -18.24
N HIS A 68 4.88 13.15 -18.17
CA HIS A 68 4.25 12.36 -17.11
C HIS A 68 4.73 10.90 -17.14
N ARG A 69 4.73 10.28 -18.32
CA ARG A 69 5.21 8.90 -18.51
C ARG A 69 6.69 8.77 -18.15
N ARG A 70 7.53 9.72 -18.58
CA ARG A 70 8.95 9.76 -18.21
C ARG A 70 9.13 9.80 -16.70
N HIS A 71 8.41 10.67 -16.02
CA HIS A 71 8.45 10.78 -14.57
C HIS A 71 8.07 9.47 -13.88
N ILE A 72 6.92 8.88 -14.25
CA ILE A 72 6.46 7.59 -13.70
C ILE A 72 7.54 6.51 -13.83
N LEU A 73 8.15 6.37 -15.01
CA LEU A 73 9.12 5.30 -15.27
C LEU A 73 10.44 5.48 -14.53
N ILE A 74 10.92 6.72 -14.40
CA ILE A 74 12.10 7.05 -13.60
C ILE A 74 11.83 6.75 -12.12
N HIS A 75 10.69 7.20 -11.60
CA HIS A 75 10.32 7.02 -10.20
C HIS A 75 10.10 5.54 -9.89
N MET A 76 9.47 4.79 -10.78
CA MET A 76 9.32 3.34 -10.65
C MET A 76 10.68 2.62 -10.58
N ALA A 77 11.64 3.00 -11.44
CA ALA A 77 13.00 2.46 -11.37
C ALA A 77 13.70 2.84 -10.06
N ALA A 78 13.58 4.10 -9.62
CA ALA A 78 14.15 4.57 -8.36
C ALA A 78 13.58 3.83 -7.15
N VAL A 79 12.27 3.56 -7.12
CA VAL A 79 11.62 2.77 -6.06
C VAL A 79 12.20 1.36 -5.99
N PHE A 80 12.43 0.67 -7.12
CA PHE A 80 13.10 -0.62 -7.08
C PHE A 80 14.51 -0.53 -6.51
N ARG A 81 15.28 0.50 -6.89
CA ARG A 81 16.63 0.69 -6.35
C ARG A 81 16.60 0.95 -4.85
N ASN A 82 15.63 1.74 -4.37
CA ASN A 82 15.39 1.93 -2.94
C ASN A 82 15.08 0.60 -2.25
N TRP A 83 14.15 -0.21 -2.80
CA TRP A 83 13.82 -1.54 -2.28
C TRP A 83 15.04 -2.47 -2.19
N ALA A 84 15.99 -2.34 -3.12
CA ALA A 84 17.26 -3.05 -3.03
C ALA A 84 18.11 -2.59 -1.85
N ARG A 85 18.20 -1.27 -1.62
CA ARG A 85 18.96 -0.69 -0.52
C ARG A 85 18.35 -0.99 0.86
N VAL A 86 17.02 -0.95 0.99
CA VAL A 86 16.32 -1.17 2.27
C VAL A 86 15.99 -2.63 2.56
N GLY A 87 16.38 -3.56 1.68
CA GLY A 87 16.29 -5.00 1.93
C GLY A 87 14.93 -5.64 1.66
N PHE A 88 14.17 -5.11 0.69
CA PHE A 88 12.86 -5.66 0.29
C PHE A 88 12.98 -6.73 -0.82
N ILE A 89 14.19 -7.08 -1.25
CA ILE A 89 14.45 -8.10 -2.26
C ILE A 89 14.17 -9.50 -1.71
N GLU A 90 13.48 -10.32 -2.51
CA GLU A 90 13.34 -11.75 -2.31
C GLU A 90 13.50 -12.46 -3.67
N GLY A 91 14.72 -12.85 -4.03
CA GLY A 91 15.02 -13.49 -5.31
C GLY A 91 14.47 -12.70 -6.51
N ILE A 92 13.50 -13.28 -7.23
CA ILE A 92 12.82 -12.67 -8.39
C ILE A 92 11.38 -12.21 -8.08
N SER A 93 10.97 -12.31 -6.82
CA SER A 93 9.66 -11.88 -6.33
C SER A 93 9.61 -10.36 -6.15
N GLY A 94 8.38 -9.85 -6.04
CA GLY A 94 8.13 -8.41 -5.92
C GLY A 94 7.83 -7.78 -7.28
N HIS A 95 6.81 -6.94 -7.29
CA HIS A 95 6.35 -6.30 -8.50
C HIS A 95 5.68 -4.97 -8.20
N ILE A 96 5.89 -4.05 -9.13
CA ILE A 96 5.24 -2.74 -9.15
C ILE A 96 4.54 -2.63 -10.48
N SER A 97 3.31 -2.11 -10.48
CA SER A 97 2.65 -1.65 -11.69
C SER A 97 2.24 -0.18 -11.57
N VAL A 98 2.30 0.54 -12.68
CA VAL A 98 1.78 1.91 -12.79
C VAL A 98 0.95 2.07 -14.06
N ARG A 99 -0.28 2.55 -13.94
CA ARG A 99 -1.18 2.82 -15.07
C ARG A 99 -0.56 3.85 -16.01
N ASP A 100 -0.66 3.62 -17.32
CA ASP A 100 -0.15 4.56 -18.31
C ASP A 100 -1.00 5.86 -18.33
N PRO A 101 -0.37 7.04 -18.42
CA PRO A 101 -1.11 8.30 -18.35
C PRO A 101 -1.89 8.66 -19.62
N GLU A 102 -1.64 7.99 -20.74
CA GLU A 102 -2.35 8.19 -22.02
C GLU A 102 -3.42 7.12 -22.25
N TYR A 103 -3.08 5.88 -21.91
CA TYR A 103 -3.89 4.68 -22.14
C TYR A 103 -4.25 4.03 -20.80
N PRO A 104 -5.38 4.40 -20.17
CA PRO A 104 -5.76 3.87 -18.86
C PRO A 104 -5.91 2.34 -18.82
N GLU A 105 -6.13 1.69 -19.95
CA GLU A 105 -6.16 0.23 -20.11
C GLU A 105 -4.78 -0.44 -20.05
N TYR A 106 -3.69 0.34 -20.01
CA TYR A 106 -2.32 -0.16 -19.96
C TYR A 106 -1.68 0.10 -18.61
N MET A 107 -0.74 -0.78 -18.24
CA MET A 107 0.13 -0.60 -17.08
C MET A 107 1.58 -0.91 -17.43
N TRP A 108 2.48 -0.13 -16.85
CA TRP A 108 3.91 -0.37 -16.80
C TRP A 108 4.22 -1.37 -15.69
N MET A 109 5.05 -2.37 -15.94
CA MET A 109 5.44 -3.40 -14.96
C MET A 109 6.93 -3.74 -15.11
N ASN A 110 7.60 -4.07 -14.01
CA ASN A 110 8.99 -4.51 -14.05
C ASN A 110 9.15 -5.87 -14.74
N PRO A 111 10.28 -6.10 -15.44
CA PRO A 111 10.61 -7.42 -15.96
C PRO A 111 11.02 -8.37 -14.83
N ILE A 112 10.79 -9.67 -15.03
CA ILE A 112 11.27 -10.70 -14.11
C ILE A 112 12.78 -10.92 -14.29
N GLY A 113 13.48 -11.20 -13.17
CA GLY A 113 14.88 -11.62 -13.20
C GLY A 113 15.91 -10.50 -13.42
N LYS A 114 15.50 -9.23 -13.42
CA LYS A 114 16.43 -8.10 -13.30
C LYS A 114 16.53 -7.69 -11.83
N HIS A 115 17.75 -7.61 -11.30
CA HIS A 115 17.97 -7.18 -9.93
C HIS A 115 17.45 -5.75 -9.71
N PHE A 116 16.69 -5.52 -8.65
CA PHE A 116 16.03 -4.23 -8.38
C PHE A 116 17.01 -3.04 -8.31
N GLY A 117 18.18 -3.24 -7.70
CA GLY A 117 19.26 -2.23 -7.65
C GLY A 117 19.87 -1.84 -9.01
N LEU A 118 19.54 -2.57 -10.09
CA LEU A 118 20.00 -2.28 -11.46
C LEU A 118 18.88 -1.77 -12.37
N MET A 119 17.67 -1.57 -11.83
CA MET A 119 16.51 -1.16 -12.60
C MET A 119 16.66 0.27 -13.12
N ILE A 120 16.39 0.48 -14.41
CA ILE A 120 16.33 1.78 -15.08
C ILE A 120 14.95 1.94 -15.75
N ALA A 121 14.57 3.17 -16.08
CA ALA A 121 13.22 3.47 -16.57
C ALA A 121 12.84 2.69 -17.85
N SER A 122 13.80 2.47 -18.76
CA SER A 122 13.59 1.73 -20.00
C SER A 122 13.56 0.21 -19.84
N ASP A 123 13.65 -0.33 -18.62
CA ASP A 123 13.47 -1.78 -18.41
C ASP A 123 12.01 -2.20 -18.38
N MET A 124 11.09 -1.26 -18.12
CA MET A 124 9.69 -1.58 -17.88
C MET A 124 9.01 -2.10 -19.15
N LEU A 125 8.12 -3.07 -18.95
CA LEU A 125 7.19 -3.55 -19.96
C LEU A 125 5.91 -2.75 -19.87
N CYS A 126 5.26 -2.48 -21.01
CA CYS A 126 3.90 -1.96 -21.03
C CYS A 126 2.94 -3.09 -21.42
N ILE A 127 1.94 -3.34 -20.58
CA ILE A 127 1.05 -4.50 -20.64
C ILE A 127 -0.40 -4.03 -20.65
N ASN A 128 -1.22 -4.61 -21.52
CA ASN A 128 -2.66 -4.41 -21.52
C ASN A 128 -3.31 -5.12 -20.31
N ILE A 129 -4.01 -4.35 -19.48
CA ILE A 129 -4.62 -4.82 -18.22
C ILE A 129 -5.70 -5.88 -18.48
N ALA A 130 -6.43 -5.80 -19.59
CA ALA A 130 -7.55 -6.71 -19.85
C ALA A 130 -7.09 -8.13 -20.21
N ASN A 131 -6.00 -8.25 -20.98
CA ASN A 131 -5.63 -9.53 -21.62
C ASN A 131 -4.15 -9.94 -21.43
N GLY A 132 -3.32 -9.12 -20.79
CA GLY A 132 -1.91 -9.43 -20.53
C GLY A 132 -0.99 -9.30 -21.75
N ALA A 133 -1.47 -8.77 -22.88
CA ALA A 133 -0.64 -8.56 -24.05
C ALA A 133 0.43 -7.49 -23.78
N ILE A 134 1.68 -7.79 -24.14
CA ILE A 134 2.78 -6.81 -24.05
C ILE A 134 2.70 -5.84 -25.24
N VAL A 135 2.16 -4.65 -24.97
CA VAL A 135 1.87 -3.60 -25.96
C VAL A 135 3.03 -2.64 -26.20
N GLY A 136 4.06 -2.65 -25.36
CA GLY A 136 5.23 -1.78 -25.54
C GLY A 136 6.30 -1.96 -24.48
N GLY A 137 7.20 -0.99 -24.37
CA GLY A 137 8.34 -1.04 -23.45
C GLY A 137 9.39 -2.09 -23.85
N ASN A 138 10.17 -2.54 -22.87
CA ASN A 138 11.31 -3.42 -23.11
C ASN A 138 10.94 -4.89 -23.03
N LYS A 139 11.00 -5.56 -24.18
CA LYS A 139 10.59 -6.96 -24.36
C LYS A 139 11.76 -7.95 -24.26
N THR A 140 12.93 -7.51 -23.79
CA THR A 140 14.11 -8.40 -23.67
C THR A 140 13.99 -9.40 -22.52
N ARG A 141 13.09 -9.16 -21.57
CA ARG A 141 12.76 -10.05 -20.45
C ARG A 141 11.25 -10.19 -20.32
N PRO A 142 10.74 -11.33 -19.81
CA PRO A 142 9.30 -11.53 -19.65
C PRO A 142 8.74 -10.78 -18.43
N ALA A 143 7.41 -10.58 -18.43
CA ALA A 143 6.68 -10.14 -17.25
C ALA A 143 6.50 -11.28 -16.24
N ASN A 144 6.26 -10.95 -14.96
CA ASN A 144 5.85 -11.92 -13.95
C ASN A 144 4.35 -12.22 -14.12
N SER A 145 4.00 -13.40 -14.62
CA SER A 145 2.60 -13.75 -14.93
C SER A 145 1.68 -13.77 -13.70
N PRO A 146 2.03 -14.40 -12.56
CA PRO A 146 1.22 -14.29 -11.34
C PRO A 146 1.04 -12.85 -10.86
N GLY A 147 2.12 -12.07 -10.81
CA GLY A 147 2.07 -10.66 -10.41
C GLY A 147 1.20 -9.80 -11.33
N PHE A 148 1.23 -10.08 -12.64
CA PHE A 148 0.34 -9.44 -13.61
C PHE A 148 -1.12 -9.66 -13.25
N PHE A 149 -1.54 -10.91 -12.98
CA PHE A 149 -2.95 -11.19 -12.69
C PHE A 149 -3.43 -10.47 -11.43
N ILE A 150 -2.66 -10.53 -10.34
CA ILE A 150 -2.97 -9.81 -9.10
C ILE A 150 -3.18 -8.32 -9.36
N HIS A 151 -2.22 -7.67 -10.04
CA HIS A 151 -2.26 -6.23 -10.30
C HIS A 151 -3.38 -5.87 -11.27
N SER A 152 -3.64 -6.71 -12.28
CA SER A 152 -4.68 -6.49 -13.29
C SER A 152 -6.08 -6.46 -12.68
N GLU A 153 -6.39 -7.40 -11.77
CA GLU A 153 -7.69 -7.46 -11.11
C GLU A 153 -7.91 -6.28 -10.16
N ILE A 154 -6.88 -5.85 -9.44
CA ILE A 154 -6.94 -4.64 -8.62
C ILE A 154 -7.16 -3.40 -9.49
N HIS A 155 -6.40 -3.23 -10.59
CA HIS A 155 -6.59 -2.09 -11.49
C HIS A 155 -7.96 -2.10 -12.20
N LYS A 156 -8.55 -3.26 -12.48
CA LYS A 156 -9.91 -3.38 -13.04
C LYS A 156 -10.97 -2.96 -12.01
N ALA A 157 -10.82 -3.42 -10.77
CA ALA A 157 -11.75 -3.12 -9.68
C ALA A 157 -11.61 -1.67 -9.15
N ARG A 158 -10.43 -1.07 -9.26
CA ARG A 158 -10.10 0.26 -8.75
C ARG A 158 -9.50 1.16 -9.84
N PRO A 159 -10.32 1.78 -10.70
CA PRO A 159 -9.86 2.74 -11.70
C PRO A 159 -9.11 3.93 -11.12
N ASP A 160 -9.39 4.30 -9.86
CA ASP A 160 -8.70 5.36 -9.11
C ASP A 160 -7.28 4.98 -8.65
N VAL A 161 -6.93 3.69 -8.68
CA VAL A 161 -5.59 3.20 -8.36
C VAL A 161 -4.71 3.29 -9.61
N HIS A 162 -3.65 4.08 -9.47
CA HIS A 162 -2.67 4.32 -10.52
C HIS A 162 -1.41 3.51 -10.30
N ALA A 163 -0.99 3.26 -9.06
CA ALA A 163 0.16 2.44 -8.77
C ALA A 163 -0.16 1.36 -7.74
N ILE A 164 0.47 0.20 -7.91
CA ILE A 164 0.37 -0.95 -7.00
C ILE A 164 1.80 -1.41 -6.70
N CYS A 165 2.13 -1.59 -5.43
CA CYS A 165 3.41 -2.11 -4.97
C CYS A 165 3.19 -3.39 -4.16
N HIS A 166 3.87 -4.47 -4.52
CA HIS A 166 3.86 -5.72 -3.77
C HIS A 166 5.29 -6.21 -3.50
N ALA A 167 5.55 -6.63 -2.26
CA ALA A 167 6.85 -7.15 -1.85
C ALA A 167 6.73 -8.21 -0.76
N HIS A 168 7.74 -9.08 -0.71
CA HIS A 168 7.90 -10.15 0.29
C HIS A 168 8.85 -9.70 1.40
N THR A 169 8.58 -8.54 1.98
CA THR A 169 9.41 -7.95 3.04
C THR A 169 9.48 -8.86 4.27
N VAL A 170 10.59 -8.82 5.00
CA VAL A 170 10.83 -9.72 6.12
C VAL A 170 9.84 -9.47 7.25
N ALA A 171 9.69 -8.22 7.71
CA ALA A 171 8.80 -7.89 8.82
C ALA A 171 7.32 -8.01 8.41
N GLY A 172 6.97 -7.58 7.20
CA GLY A 172 5.65 -7.74 6.62
C GLY A 172 5.19 -9.20 6.58
N ARG A 173 6.03 -10.12 6.08
CA ARG A 173 5.73 -11.56 6.11
C ARG A 173 5.64 -12.13 7.52
N ALA A 174 6.54 -11.72 8.40
CA ALA A 174 6.54 -12.16 9.79
C ALA A 174 5.22 -11.77 10.50
N TRP A 175 4.75 -10.54 10.31
CA TRP A 175 3.47 -10.09 10.85
C TRP A 175 2.27 -10.75 10.16
N ALA A 176 2.34 -10.91 8.83
CA ALA A 176 1.28 -11.53 8.04
C ALA A 176 0.93 -12.95 8.51
N ALA A 177 1.87 -13.68 9.13
CA ALA A 177 1.62 -15.00 9.70
C ALA A 177 0.57 -14.99 10.83
N PHE A 178 0.30 -13.85 11.47
CA PHE A 178 -0.72 -13.75 12.50
C PHE A 178 -2.15 -13.52 11.97
N GLY A 179 -2.31 -13.10 10.71
CA GLY A 179 -3.62 -12.80 10.12
C GLY A 179 -4.38 -11.69 10.85
N LYS A 180 -3.66 -10.67 11.34
CA LYS A 180 -4.22 -9.58 12.16
C LYS A 180 -3.81 -8.20 11.64
N PRO A 181 -4.67 -7.17 11.81
CA PRO A 181 -4.31 -5.78 11.53
C PRO A 181 -3.19 -5.30 12.47
N LEU A 182 -2.54 -4.20 12.10
CA LEU A 182 -1.60 -3.50 12.96
C LEU A 182 -2.34 -2.65 14.00
N ASP A 183 -1.78 -2.57 15.21
CA ASP A 183 -2.30 -1.71 16.25
C ASP A 183 -1.79 -0.26 16.07
N MET A 184 -2.61 0.72 16.44
CA MET A 184 -2.23 2.14 16.42
C MET A 184 -1.32 2.50 17.59
N ILE A 185 -0.11 1.93 17.63
CA ILE A 185 0.86 2.10 18.72
C ILE A 185 1.87 3.24 18.49
N THR A 186 2.01 3.71 17.25
CA THR A 186 2.85 4.86 16.89
C THR A 186 2.06 5.85 16.04
N GLN A 187 2.50 7.11 15.99
CA GLN A 187 1.87 8.12 15.14
C GLN A 187 1.94 7.74 13.66
N ASP A 188 3.05 7.13 13.21
CA ASP A 188 3.27 6.80 11.81
C ASP A 188 2.24 5.81 11.27
N VAL A 189 1.93 4.75 12.04
CA VAL A 189 0.93 3.75 11.63
C VAL A 189 -0.49 4.33 11.58
N CYS A 190 -0.76 5.43 12.29
CA CYS A 190 -2.04 6.13 12.18
C CYS A 190 -2.31 6.68 10.77
N THR A 191 -1.29 6.91 9.95
CA THR A 191 -1.44 7.26 8.51
C THR A 191 -2.42 6.30 7.80
N LEU A 192 -2.38 5.02 8.19
CA LEU A 192 -3.14 3.92 7.61
C LEU A 192 -4.47 3.63 8.34
N TYR A 193 -4.86 4.44 9.32
CA TYR A 193 -6.07 4.20 10.11
C TYR A 193 -7.33 4.16 9.22
N GLY A 194 -8.01 3.02 9.21
CA GLY A 194 -9.17 2.77 8.33
C GLY A 194 -8.84 2.53 6.85
N ALA A 195 -7.56 2.49 6.47
CA ALA A 195 -7.08 2.24 5.12
C ALA A 195 -6.17 0.99 4.99
N LEU A 196 -5.75 0.40 6.12
CA LEU A 196 -5.06 -0.89 6.18
C LEU A 196 -6.03 -2.02 6.47
N VAL A 197 -5.98 -3.06 5.65
CA VAL A 197 -6.73 -4.30 5.82
C VAL A 197 -5.77 -5.47 5.98
N ALA A 198 -6.22 -6.55 6.63
CA ALA A 198 -5.43 -7.77 6.80
C ALA A 198 -6.31 -8.97 6.45
N SER A 199 -5.77 -9.88 5.66
CA SER A 199 -6.40 -11.18 5.44
C SER A 199 -6.24 -12.03 6.70
N ASN A 200 -7.32 -12.70 7.09
CA ASN A 200 -7.36 -13.69 8.15
C ASN A 200 -7.73 -15.09 7.64
N GLU A 201 -7.89 -15.24 6.32
CA GLU A 201 -8.24 -16.50 5.66
C GLU A 201 -7.17 -16.84 4.62
N TYR A 202 -6.52 -17.99 4.80
CA TYR A 202 -5.55 -18.49 3.84
C TYR A 202 -6.33 -19.13 2.69
N GLY A 203 -6.26 -18.54 1.49
CA GLY A 203 -7.06 -18.94 0.33
C GLY A 203 -6.80 -20.35 -0.21
N GLY A 204 -5.77 -21.07 0.27
CA GLY A 204 -5.39 -22.36 -0.30
C GLY A 204 -4.75 -22.23 -1.69
N ILE A 205 -4.93 -23.24 -2.55
CA ILE A 205 -4.48 -23.16 -3.95
C ILE A 205 -5.49 -22.33 -4.75
N VAL A 206 -5.35 -21.00 -4.70
CA VAL A 206 -6.08 -20.07 -5.57
C VAL A 206 -5.24 -19.69 -6.78
N THR A 207 -5.91 -19.38 -7.89
CA THR A 207 -5.20 -18.78 -9.03
C THR A 207 -4.80 -17.34 -8.70
N ALA A 208 -3.76 -16.82 -9.36
CA ALA A 208 -3.35 -15.43 -9.16
C ALA A 208 -4.46 -14.40 -9.51
N GLU A 209 -5.37 -14.77 -10.42
CA GLU A 209 -6.56 -13.96 -10.74
C GLU A 209 -7.55 -13.92 -9.58
N GLN A 210 -7.86 -15.08 -8.98
CA GLN A 210 -8.73 -15.15 -7.81
C GLN A 210 -8.11 -14.41 -6.60
N GLU A 211 -6.80 -14.55 -6.40
CA GLU A 211 -6.08 -13.80 -5.37
C GLU A 211 -6.21 -12.29 -5.62
N GLY A 212 -5.99 -11.82 -6.85
CA GLY A 212 -6.19 -10.41 -7.22
C GLY A 212 -7.60 -9.89 -6.93
N GLN A 213 -8.64 -10.67 -7.25
CA GLN A 213 -10.03 -10.33 -6.98
C GLN A 213 -10.32 -10.26 -5.47
N GLN A 214 -9.79 -11.20 -4.69
CA GLN A 214 -9.93 -11.21 -3.24
C GLN A 214 -9.23 -10.01 -2.60
N ILE A 215 -8.01 -9.67 -3.05
CA ILE A 215 -7.28 -8.50 -2.59
C ILE A 215 -8.06 -7.22 -2.93
N ALA A 216 -8.57 -7.11 -4.15
CA ALA A 216 -9.38 -5.96 -4.57
C ALA A 216 -10.64 -5.79 -3.71
N ALA A 217 -11.35 -6.89 -3.44
CA ALA A 217 -12.53 -6.88 -2.57
C ALA A 217 -12.17 -6.48 -1.13
N MET A 218 -11.05 -6.99 -0.61
CA MET A 218 -10.56 -6.68 0.74
C MET A 218 -10.16 -5.21 0.88
N LEU A 219 -9.45 -4.65 -0.12
CA LEU A 219 -9.12 -3.22 -0.15
C LEU A 219 -10.39 -2.35 -0.22
N GLY A 220 -11.47 -2.84 -0.85
CA GLY A 220 -12.70 -2.08 -1.05
C GLY A 220 -12.43 -0.79 -1.81
N SER A 221 -13.24 0.25 -1.57
CA SER A 221 -13.11 1.55 -2.26
C SER A 221 -12.14 2.53 -1.61
N LYS A 222 -11.69 2.26 -0.37
CA LYS A 222 -10.89 3.20 0.44
C LYS A 222 -9.56 2.64 0.92
N GLY A 223 -9.37 1.32 0.88
CA GLY A 223 -8.14 0.67 1.31
C GLY A 223 -6.95 1.12 0.45
N LYS A 224 -5.82 1.29 1.14
CA LYS A 224 -4.52 1.71 0.60
C LYS A 224 -3.42 0.67 0.83
N ALA A 225 -3.60 -0.21 1.80
CA ALA A 225 -2.65 -1.27 2.12
C ALA A 225 -3.36 -2.54 2.57
N ALA A 226 -2.77 -3.68 2.25
CA ALA A 226 -3.25 -4.99 2.62
C ALA A 226 -2.10 -5.89 3.10
N ILE A 227 -2.32 -6.54 4.24
CA ILE A 227 -1.46 -7.60 4.78
C ILE A 227 -2.02 -8.94 4.30
N LEU A 228 -1.25 -9.65 3.49
CA LEU A 228 -1.66 -10.90 2.84
C LEU A 228 -1.17 -12.08 3.68
N LEU A 229 -2.09 -12.79 4.34
CA LEU A 229 -1.81 -13.91 5.25
C LEU A 229 -0.82 -14.89 4.62
N ASN A 230 0.30 -15.12 5.32
CA ASN A 230 1.42 -15.98 4.90
C ASN A 230 2.14 -15.60 3.58
N HIS A 231 1.84 -14.44 2.98
CA HIS A 231 2.38 -14.05 1.68
C HIS A 231 3.26 -12.80 1.76
N GLY A 232 2.73 -11.66 2.19
CA GLY A 232 3.48 -10.39 2.17
C GLY A 232 2.59 -9.17 2.24
N LEU A 233 3.07 -8.07 1.68
CA LEU A 233 2.38 -6.77 1.70
C LEU A 233 2.01 -6.34 0.28
N ILE A 234 0.86 -5.67 0.15
CA ILE A 234 0.50 -4.97 -1.08
C ILE A 234 -0.11 -3.61 -0.74
N THR A 235 0.30 -2.58 -1.47
CA THR A 235 -0.20 -1.21 -1.30
C THR A 235 -0.61 -0.61 -2.64
N VAL A 236 -1.51 0.37 -2.57
CA VAL A 236 -2.05 1.06 -3.74
C VAL A 236 -2.02 2.57 -3.53
N GLY A 237 -1.81 3.32 -4.61
CA GLY A 237 -1.70 4.78 -4.57
C GLY A 237 -2.07 5.45 -5.90
N SER A 238 -2.14 6.78 -5.85
CA SER A 238 -2.25 7.65 -7.04
C SER A 238 -0.89 7.83 -7.74
N THR A 239 0.21 7.54 -7.05
CA THR A 239 1.58 7.55 -7.59
C THR A 239 2.36 6.33 -7.10
N VAL A 240 3.42 5.96 -7.82
CA VAL A 240 4.32 4.87 -7.38
C VAL A 240 5.04 5.24 -6.08
N ASP A 241 5.34 6.53 -5.91
CA ASP A 241 5.91 7.17 -4.74
C ASP A 241 5.05 6.90 -3.50
N GLU A 242 3.77 7.31 -3.54
CA GLU A 242 2.79 7.06 -2.48
C GLU A 242 2.68 5.57 -2.14
N ALA A 243 2.47 4.72 -3.15
CA ALA A 243 2.32 3.29 -2.93
C ALA A 243 3.57 2.67 -2.30
N SER A 244 4.76 3.07 -2.75
CA SER A 244 6.03 2.55 -2.24
C SER A 244 6.34 3.01 -0.82
N PHE A 245 6.06 4.28 -0.49
CA PHE A 245 6.22 4.79 0.86
C PHE A 245 5.29 4.07 1.83
N LEU A 246 4.01 3.91 1.46
CA LEU A 246 3.05 3.16 2.27
C LEU A 246 3.51 1.72 2.50
N LEU A 247 4.10 1.05 1.50
CA LEU A 247 4.61 -0.31 1.66
C LEU A 247 5.75 -0.35 2.70
N GLY A 248 6.68 0.60 2.62
CA GLY A 248 7.74 0.74 3.61
C GLY A 248 7.22 1.11 5.01
N LEU A 249 6.19 1.94 5.10
CA LEU A 249 5.54 2.30 6.36
C LEU A 249 4.92 1.06 7.01
N VAL A 250 4.14 0.27 6.26
CA VAL A 250 3.54 -0.97 6.78
C VAL A 250 4.62 -1.93 7.26
N ASP A 251 5.68 -2.15 6.48
CA ASP A 251 6.77 -3.05 6.86
C ASP A 251 7.48 -2.61 8.15
N ARG A 252 7.81 -1.33 8.27
CA ARG A 252 8.41 -0.78 9.50
C ARG A 252 7.47 -0.89 10.69
N SER A 253 6.16 -0.62 10.50
CA SER A 253 5.16 -0.79 11.56
C SER A 253 5.03 -2.27 11.98
N CYS A 254 5.14 -3.22 11.05
CA CYS A 254 5.23 -4.64 11.37
C CYS A 254 6.46 -4.95 12.24
N ASP A 255 7.66 -4.45 11.91
CA ASP A 255 8.86 -4.67 12.72
C ASP A 255 8.73 -4.07 14.13
N ILE A 256 8.22 -2.84 14.23
CA ILE A 256 7.96 -2.17 15.51
C ILE A 256 6.99 -3.01 16.34
N GLN A 257 5.87 -3.44 15.76
CA GLN A 257 4.87 -4.20 16.49
C GLN A 257 5.40 -5.56 16.94
N LEU A 258 6.14 -6.29 16.11
CA LEU A 258 6.81 -7.54 16.49
C LEU A 258 7.73 -7.35 17.72
N ARG A 259 8.51 -6.27 17.75
CA ARG A 259 9.39 -5.94 18.89
C ARG A 259 8.60 -5.61 20.15
N VAL A 260 7.51 -4.87 20.02
CA VAL A 260 6.62 -4.54 21.16
C VAL A 260 5.95 -5.80 21.70
N GLU A 261 5.38 -6.65 20.84
CA GLU A 261 4.78 -7.92 21.27
C GLU A 261 5.80 -8.83 21.97
N SER A 262 7.02 -8.92 21.44
CA SER A 262 8.12 -9.67 22.06
C SER A 262 8.50 -9.13 23.45
N ALA A 263 8.61 -7.82 23.60
CA ALA A 263 8.91 -7.19 24.89
C ALA A 263 7.81 -7.42 25.92
N CYS A 264 6.54 -7.27 25.52
CA CYS A 264 5.38 -7.56 26.37
C CYS A 264 5.30 -9.04 26.77
N ALA A 265 5.61 -9.97 25.86
CA ALA A 265 5.65 -11.39 26.16
C ALA A 265 6.76 -11.75 27.16
N GLY A 266 7.92 -11.08 27.09
CA GLY A 266 9.05 -11.26 28.01
C GLY A 266 8.90 -10.55 29.36
N ASN A 267 8.03 -9.54 29.46
CA ASN A 267 7.76 -8.80 30.69
C ASN A 267 6.27 -8.39 30.76
N PRO A 268 5.42 -9.15 31.48
CA PRO A 268 3.99 -8.89 31.61
C PRO A 268 3.62 -7.54 32.26
N THR A 269 4.58 -6.81 32.81
CA THR A 269 4.34 -5.47 33.38
C THR A 269 4.37 -4.36 32.31
N LEU A 270 4.92 -4.64 31.12
CA LEU A 270 4.89 -3.73 29.99
C LEU A 270 3.54 -3.82 29.28
N ASN A 271 2.81 -2.71 29.25
CA ASN A 271 1.55 -2.59 28.53
C ASN A 271 1.72 -1.63 27.35
N LYS A 272 1.30 -2.05 26.15
CA LYS A 272 1.22 -1.15 25.00
C LYS A 272 0.04 -0.20 25.17
N HIS A 273 0.26 1.07 24.85
CA HIS A 273 -0.78 2.10 24.84
C HIS A 273 -1.25 2.34 23.41
N ILE A 274 -2.52 2.07 23.15
CA ILE A 274 -3.12 2.29 21.83
C ILE A 274 -3.56 3.74 21.71
N ILE A 275 -3.18 4.39 20.61
CA ILE A 275 -3.64 5.74 20.27
C ILE A 275 -5.17 5.67 20.08
N PRO A 276 -5.94 6.50 20.79
CA PRO A 276 -7.40 6.54 20.65
C PRO A 276 -7.86 6.75 19.21
N ASP A 277 -8.94 6.08 18.82
CA ASP A 277 -9.50 6.13 17.46
C ASP A 277 -9.73 7.55 16.92
N SER A 278 -10.16 8.48 17.78
CA SER A 278 -10.36 9.87 17.38
C SER A 278 -9.05 10.56 16.99
N LEU A 279 -7.96 10.29 17.70
CA LEU A 279 -6.63 10.83 17.41
C LEU A 279 -6.00 10.12 16.22
N ALA A 280 -6.14 8.80 16.11
CA ALA A 280 -5.67 8.05 14.95
C ALA A 280 -6.34 8.52 13.66
N ARG A 281 -7.65 8.80 13.71
CA ARG A 281 -8.41 9.37 12.59
C ARG A 281 -7.93 10.77 12.21
N SER A 282 -7.68 11.65 13.18
CA SER A 282 -7.14 12.98 12.92
C SER A 282 -5.73 12.92 12.29
N ASN A 283 -4.87 12.02 12.78
CA ASN A 283 -3.56 11.79 12.20
C ASN A 283 -3.66 11.29 10.75
N SER A 284 -4.53 10.31 10.48
CA SER A 284 -4.75 9.78 9.13
C SER A 284 -5.27 10.84 8.16
N ALA A 285 -6.19 11.71 8.59
CA ALA A 285 -6.72 12.79 7.76
C ALA A 285 -5.64 13.77 7.29
N ILE A 286 -4.52 13.85 8.00
CA ILE A 286 -3.40 14.73 7.71
C ILE A 286 -2.28 13.97 6.98
N ALA A 287 -1.75 12.91 7.59
CA ALA A 287 -0.59 12.17 7.08
C ALA A 287 -0.95 11.20 5.93
N GLY A 288 -2.22 10.84 5.80
CA GLY A 288 -2.72 9.95 4.73
C GLY A 288 -3.07 10.68 3.43
N GLU A 289 -2.80 11.98 3.33
CA GLU A 289 -3.08 12.76 2.12
C GLU A 289 -2.05 12.45 1.02
N ARG A 290 -2.50 12.31 -0.24
CA ARG A 290 -1.70 11.79 -1.35
C ARG A 290 -0.48 12.64 -1.73
N ASN A 291 -0.55 13.96 -1.65
CA ASN A 291 0.59 14.85 -1.89
C ASN A 291 1.60 14.74 -0.77
N TRP A 292 1.15 14.63 0.48
CA TRP A 292 2.07 14.38 1.61
C TRP A 292 2.78 13.03 1.46
N LEU A 293 2.04 11.97 1.16
CA LEU A 293 2.61 10.63 0.96
C LEU A 293 3.56 10.56 -0.25
N TYR A 294 3.31 11.34 -1.30
CA TYR A 294 4.24 11.51 -2.41
C TYR A 294 5.57 12.12 -1.93
N GLU A 295 5.49 13.19 -1.13
CA GLU A 295 6.65 13.91 -0.58
C GLU A 295 7.46 13.06 0.41
N GLU A 296 6.80 12.25 1.24
CA GLU A 296 7.44 11.31 2.16
C GLU A 296 8.36 10.30 1.44
N ALA A 297 8.05 9.96 0.18
CA ALA A 297 8.88 9.07 -0.63
C ALA A 297 10.10 9.77 -1.26
N GLN A 298 10.05 11.10 -1.45
CA GLN A 298 11.03 11.80 -2.29
C GLN A 298 12.46 11.71 -1.78
N PRO A 299 12.78 11.80 -0.47
CA PRO A 299 14.17 11.70 -0.02
C PRO A 299 14.88 10.42 -0.49
N ASP A 300 14.19 9.28 -0.46
CA ASP A 300 14.73 8.02 -0.94
C ASP A 300 14.77 7.96 -2.48
N ILE A 301 13.74 8.47 -3.15
CA ILE A 301 13.65 8.45 -4.63
C ILE A 301 14.69 9.38 -5.25
N GLU A 302 14.83 10.61 -4.75
CA GLU A 302 15.83 11.58 -5.18
C GLU A 302 17.25 11.05 -4.95
N TYR A 303 17.48 10.39 -3.81
CA TYR A 303 18.75 9.71 -3.54
C TYR A 303 19.07 8.67 -4.62
N GLU A 304 18.13 7.78 -4.96
CA GLU A 304 18.36 6.74 -5.96
C GLU A 304 18.53 7.31 -7.38
N ILE A 305 17.79 8.36 -7.73
CA ILE A 305 17.96 9.08 -9.00
C ILE A 305 19.36 9.70 -9.06
N ALA A 306 19.79 10.38 -7.99
CA ALA A 306 21.12 10.99 -7.92
C ALA A 306 22.24 9.94 -8.00
N MET A 307 22.11 8.82 -7.29
CA MET A 307 23.11 7.74 -7.26
C MET A 307 23.18 6.98 -8.59
N ALA A 308 22.08 6.85 -9.31
CA ALA A 308 22.06 6.23 -10.63
C ALA A 308 22.56 7.17 -11.75
N GLY A 309 22.50 8.49 -11.55
CA GLY A 309 22.89 9.49 -12.54
C GLY A 309 22.05 9.39 -13.83
N GLU A 310 22.63 9.77 -14.96
CA GLU A 310 21.93 9.73 -16.27
C GLU A 310 21.49 8.32 -16.68
N ALA A 311 22.13 7.27 -16.14
CA ALA A 311 21.84 5.89 -16.49
C ALA A 311 20.39 5.49 -16.16
N ILE A 312 19.77 6.09 -15.13
CA ILE A 312 18.38 5.77 -14.78
C ILE A 312 17.39 6.13 -15.89
N GLN A 313 17.76 7.06 -16.77
CA GLN A 313 16.94 7.57 -17.86
C GLN A 313 17.37 7.03 -19.23
N ALA A 314 18.38 6.16 -19.30
CA ALA A 314 18.90 5.65 -20.57
C ALA A 314 17.82 4.86 -21.35
N GLY A 315 17.68 5.12 -22.65
CA GLY A 315 16.77 4.40 -23.55
C GLY A 315 15.27 4.74 -23.42
N LEU A 316 14.93 5.78 -22.65
CA LEU A 316 13.53 6.21 -22.44
C LEU A 316 12.89 6.80 -23.71
N GLU A 317 13.69 7.49 -24.53
CA GLU A 317 13.23 8.11 -25.79
C GLU A 317 12.84 7.07 -26.85
N ASP A 318 13.35 5.84 -26.72
CA ASP A 318 13.12 4.75 -27.67
C ASP A 318 11.85 3.94 -27.35
N ILE A 319 11.15 4.29 -26.27
CA ILE A 319 9.95 3.57 -25.82
C ILE A 319 8.80 3.84 -26.79
N GLN A 320 8.31 2.78 -27.42
CA GLN A 320 7.12 2.81 -28.29
C GLN A 320 5.99 1.96 -27.70
N LEU A 321 4.77 2.46 -27.85
CA LEU A 321 3.53 1.77 -27.48
C LEU A 321 2.72 1.47 -28.74
N ALA A 322 2.20 0.24 -28.84
CA ALA A 322 1.12 -0.05 -29.77
C ALA A 322 -0.17 0.60 -29.23
N PRO A 323 -0.92 1.35 -30.05
CA PRO A 323 -2.18 1.94 -29.61
C PRO A 323 -3.22 0.84 -29.32
N PRO A 324 -4.21 1.11 -28.47
CA PRO A 324 -5.31 0.19 -28.21
C PRO A 324 -6.04 -0.16 -29.50
N SER A 325 -6.33 -1.45 -29.68
CA SER A 325 -7.17 -1.89 -30.81
C SER A 325 -8.55 -1.24 -30.68
N SER A 326 -9.01 -0.54 -31.72
CA SER A 326 -10.27 0.21 -31.76
C SER A 326 -11.56 -0.64 -31.66
N THR A 327 -11.47 -1.87 -31.18
CA THR A 327 -12.52 -2.89 -31.26
C THR A 327 -13.38 -3.03 -29.99
N SER A 328 -13.19 -2.21 -28.95
CA SER A 328 -14.01 -2.28 -27.72
C SER A 328 -14.91 -1.07 -27.47
N ALA A 329 -15.26 -0.31 -28.51
CA ALA A 329 -16.42 0.58 -28.46
C ALA A 329 -17.70 -0.24 -28.72
N ARG A 330 -18.10 -1.11 -27.78
CA ARG A 330 -19.45 -1.70 -27.75
C ARG A 330 -19.99 -1.82 -26.34
N THR A 331 -20.87 -0.85 -26.06
CA THR A 331 -22.11 -0.99 -25.27
C THR A 331 -21.97 -1.16 -23.77
N LEU A 332 -21.98 -0.03 -23.06
CA LEU A 332 -22.73 0.09 -21.81
C LEU A 332 -23.90 1.04 -22.08
N VAL A 333 -25.09 0.45 -22.20
CA VAL A 333 -26.39 1.11 -21.96
C VAL A 333 -26.85 0.63 -20.60
#